data_AF-A0A167ELF5-F1
#
_entry.id   AF-A0A167ELF5-F1
#
_cell.length_a   1.000
_cell.length_b   1.000
_cell.length_c   1.000
_cell.angle_alpha   90.00
_cell.angle_beta   90.00
_cell.angle_gamma   90.00
#
_symmetry.space_group_name_H-M   'P 1'
#
loop_
_entity.id
_entity.type
_entity.pdbx_description
1 polymer ?
#
loop_
_entity_poly.entity_id
_entity_poly.type
_entity_poly.pdbx_seq_one_letter_code
_entity_poly.pdbx_strand_id
1 'polypeptide(L)'
;MPEGARKGIKDSATSSNMPREICNCVDYLWNHLSSAPDMLWQAGDEAIESQIQEWMDNGQDFDTHVLDTANDLQQNVGVYSVARQFLLLLKYISGGIIPVEYHYLILRGAGGVNALLESLSGINVNALLYIVGRLARAIEAGINERRLLDIFEPLIIAIPRGKDSSRSKALRRDFLKKLLDPSTP
;
A
#
# COMPACT_ATOMS: atom_id res chain seq x y z
N MET A 1 7.52 20.73 14.56
CA MET A 1 6.85 19.96 13.49
C MET A 1 6.10 18.82 14.15
N PRO A 2 4.77 18.69 13.96
CA PRO A 2 4.02 17.56 14.48
C PRO A 2 4.57 16.24 13.95
N GLU A 3 4.34 15.15 14.68
CA GLU A 3 4.78 13.81 14.32
C GLU A 3 3.80 13.17 13.32
N GLY A 4 3.90 13.50 12.03
CA GLY A 4 2.99 12.97 11.00
C GLY A 4 3.32 11.54 10.52
N ALA A 5 2.38 10.93 9.79
CA ALA A 5 2.38 9.54 9.29
C ALA A 5 3.64 9.11 8.51
N ARG A 6 4.39 10.08 7.96
CA ARG A 6 5.59 9.85 7.14
C ARG A 6 6.87 9.66 7.97
N LYS A 7 6.85 9.89 9.28
CA LYS A 7 8.03 9.74 10.16
C LYS A 7 8.36 8.28 10.55
N GLY A 8 7.58 7.32 10.07
CA GLY A 8 7.78 5.90 10.30
C GLY A 8 6.60 5.29 11.05
N ILE A 9 6.48 3.97 10.91
CA ILE A 9 5.50 3.17 11.61
C ILE A 9 5.92 3.12 13.08
N LYS A 10 5.17 3.76 13.98
CA LYS A 10 5.45 3.70 15.41
C LYS A 10 4.73 2.52 16.05
N ASP A 11 5.42 1.83 16.96
CA ASP A 11 4.83 0.90 17.92
C ASP A 11 3.92 1.65 18.91
N SER A 12 2.77 2.13 18.44
CA SER A 12 1.74 2.62 19.35
C SER A 12 1.06 1.42 19.97
N ALA A 13 0.99 1.37 21.30
CA ALA A 13 0.33 0.33 22.09
C ALA A 13 -1.22 0.40 21.97
N THR A 14 -1.75 0.50 20.76
CA THR A 14 -3.17 0.28 20.47
C THR A 14 -3.34 -1.10 19.86
N SER A 15 -4.42 -1.78 20.25
CA SER A 15 -4.74 -3.20 19.97
C SER A 15 -4.73 -3.65 18.49
N SER A 16 -4.53 -2.72 17.56
CA SER A 16 -4.32 -2.97 16.14
C SER A 16 -2.87 -2.62 15.82
N ASN A 17 -2.00 -3.62 15.69
CA ASN A 17 -0.63 -3.50 15.19
C ASN A 17 -0.60 -3.10 13.68
N MET A 18 -1.44 -2.15 13.25
CA MET A 18 -1.63 -1.73 11.86
C MET A 18 -1.64 -0.19 11.78
N PRO A 19 -0.90 0.43 10.83
CA PRO A 19 -0.93 1.87 10.67
C PRO A 19 -2.32 2.33 10.22
N ARG A 20 -2.94 3.23 10.99
CA ARG A 20 -4.31 3.70 10.77
C ARG A 20 -4.50 4.31 9.39
N GLU A 21 -3.50 5.04 8.91
CA GLU A 21 -3.52 5.71 7.61
C GLU A 21 -3.56 4.71 6.45
N ILE A 22 -2.85 3.58 6.60
CA ILE A 22 -2.92 2.47 5.64
C ILE A 22 -4.31 1.84 5.68
N CYS A 23 -4.87 1.59 6.88
CA CYS A 23 -6.23 1.07 7.01
C CYS A 23 -7.24 1.96 6.31
N ASN A 24 -7.25 3.26 6.62
CA ASN A 24 -8.22 4.23 6.09
C ASN A 24 -8.16 4.31 4.56
N CYS A 25 -6.95 4.35 3.99
CA CYS A 25 -6.77 4.31 2.54
C CYS A 25 -7.30 3.01 1.93
N VAL A 26 -6.85 1.87 2.45
CA VAL A 26 -7.16 0.56 1.86
C VAL A 26 -8.64 0.22 2.02
N ASP A 27 -9.27 0.52 3.15
CA ASP A 27 -10.69 0.22 3.33
C ASP A 27 -11.56 1.10 2.44
N TYR A 28 -11.28 2.40 2.38
CA TYR A 28 -12.05 3.29 1.52
C TYR A 28 -11.92 2.91 0.04
N LEU A 29 -10.71 2.65 -0.45
CA LEU A 29 -10.45 2.27 -1.84
C LEU A 29 -11.11 0.93 -2.21
N TRP A 30 -10.96 -0.10 -1.37
CA TRP A 30 -11.48 -1.42 -1.72
C TRP A 30 -13.00 -1.55 -1.56
N ASN A 31 -13.64 -0.70 -0.76
CA ASN A 31 -15.11 -0.59 -0.75
C ASN A 31 -15.64 0.01 -2.06
N HIS A 32 -14.82 0.78 -2.78
CA HIS A 32 -15.16 1.41 -4.06
C HIS A 32 -14.58 0.68 -5.28
N LEU A 33 -14.00 -0.50 -5.09
CA LEU A 33 -13.32 -1.20 -6.17
C LEU A 33 -14.25 -1.53 -7.35
N SER A 34 -15.51 -1.85 -7.08
CA SER A 34 -16.51 -2.16 -8.12
C SER A 34 -16.94 -0.95 -8.93
N SER A 35 -17.00 0.24 -8.32
CA SER A 35 -17.41 1.49 -8.97
C SER A 35 -16.25 2.24 -9.63
N ALA A 36 -15.02 1.99 -9.18
CA ALA A 36 -13.80 2.66 -9.65
C ALA A 36 -12.63 1.67 -9.82
N PRO A 37 -12.73 0.68 -10.73
CA PRO A 37 -11.66 -0.29 -10.96
C PRO A 37 -10.36 0.33 -11.48
N ASP A 38 -10.43 1.57 -11.98
CA ASP A 38 -9.34 2.38 -12.48
C ASP A 38 -8.74 3.36 -11.47
N MET A 39 -9.13 3.26 -10.19
CA MET A 39 -8.75 4.19 -9.13
C MET A 39 -7.25 4.47 -9.01
N LEU A 40 -6.41 3.50 -9.33
CA LEU A 40 -4.95 3.62 -9.21
C LEU A 40 -4.29 4.35 -10.40
N TRP A 41 -5.06 4.68 -11.45
CA TRP A 41 -4.51 5.21 -12.71
C TRP A 41 -5.02 6.62 -13.03
N GLN A 42 -6.12 7.04 -12.40
CA GLN A 42 -6.71 8.34 -12.61
C GLN A 42 -6.00 9.44 -11.79
N ALA A 43 -6.26 10.68 -12.17
CA ALA A 43 -5.87 11.84 -11.38
C ALA A 43 -6.95 12.10 -10.32
N GLY A 44 -6.51 12.43 -9.10
CA GLY A 44 -7.39 12.99 -8.09
C GLY A 44 -7.59 14.49 -8.30
N ASP A 45 -8.27 15.09 -7.32
CA ASP A 45 -8.39 16.53 -7.15
C ASP A 45 -7.43 17.02 -6.06
N GLU A 46 -6.72 18.11 -6.33
CA GLU A 46 -5.67 18.65 -5.46
C GLU A 46 -6.21 19.13 -4.10
N ALA A 47 -7.42 19.71 -4.06
CA ALA A 47 -8.01 20.18 -2.81
C ALA A 47 -8.42 19.00 -1.92
N ILE A 48 -9.03 17.97 -2.52
CA ILE A 48 -9.40 16.74 -1.81
C ILE A 48 -8.13 15.99 -1.35
N GLU A 49 -7.12 15.88 -2.21
CA GLU A 49 -5.82 15.27 -1.86
C GLU A 49 -5.17 15.99 -0.66
N SER A 50 -5.23 17.32 -0.61
CA SER A 50 -4.71 18.11 0.50
C SER A 50 -5.48 17.86 1.80
N GLN A 51 -6.81 17.76 1.71
CA GLN A 51 -7.67 17.44 2.86
C GLN A 51 -7.40 16.02 3.40
N ILE A 52 -7.24 15.03 2.51
CA ILE A 52 -6.88 13.67 2.91
C ILE A 52 -5.51 13.64 3.59
N GLN A 53 -4.55 14.40 3.05
CA GLN A 53 -3.24 14.51 3.69
C GLN A 53 -3.35 15.11 5.11
N GLU A 54 -4.16 16.14 5.30
CA GLU A 54 -4.39 16.73 6.62
C GLU A 54 -4.99 15.70 7.60
N TRP A 55 -5.97 14.91 7.17
CA TRP A 55 -6.52 13.83 8.00
C TRP A 55 -5.46 12.81 8.39
N MET A 56 -4.62 12.36 7.45
CA MET A 56 -3.52 11.44 7.76
C MET A 56 -2.48 12.07 8.71
N ASP A 57 -2.08 13.31 8.49
CA ASP A 57 -1.08 14.00 9.31
C ASP A 57 -1.58 14.25 10.75
N ASN A 58 -2.90 14.38 10.93
CA ASN A 58 -3.57 14.54 12.21
C ASN A 58 -4.01 13.20 12.85
N GLY A 59 -3.79 12.06 12.20
CA GLY A 59 -4.23 10.74 12.68
C GLY A 59 -5.77 10.57 12.72
N GLN A 60 -6.48 11.33 11.90
CA GLN A 60 -7.93 11.35 11.80
C GLN A 60 -8.45 10.30 10.83
N ASP A 61 -9.68 9.84 11.08
CA ASP A 61 -10.40 8.98 10.15
C ASP A 61 -10.94 9.82 8.99
N PHE A 62 -10.99 9.22 7.79
CA PHE A 62 -11.51 9.90 6.61
C PHE A 62 -13.00 10.15 6.78
N ASP A 63 -13.44 11.38 6.49
CA ASP A 63 -14.87 11.67 6.39
C ASP A 63 -15.38 11.10 5.06
N THR A 64 -15.92 9.88 5.12
CA THR A 64 -16.41 9.19 3.92
C THR A 64 -17.59 9.93 3.29
N HIS A 65 -18.41 10.65 4.06
CA HIS A 65 -19.50 11.44 3.50
C HIS A 65 -18.98 12.57 2.61
N VAL A 66 -17.90 13.26 3.01
CA VAL A 66 -17.25 14.27 2.17
C VAL A 66 -16.69 13.65 0.89
N LEU A 67 -16.00 12.52 1.00
CA LEU A 67 -15.40 11.84 -0.16
C LEU A 67 -16.46 11.27 -1.13
N ASP A 68 -17.53 10.69 -0.60
CA ASP A 68 -18.65 10.14 -1.37
C ASP A 68 -19.43 11.26 -2.07
N THR A 69 -19.67 12.37 -1.37
CA THR A 69 -20.26 13.57 -1.98
C THR A 69 -19.39 14.08 -3.13
N ALA A 70 -18.07 14.07 -2.98
CA ALA A 70 -17.17 14.45 -4.05
C ALA A 70 -17.26 13.48 -5.24
N ASN A 71 -17.33 12.16 -4.99
CA ASN A 71 -17.51 11.16 -6.04
C ASN A 71 -18.80 11.39 -6.86
N ASP A 72 -19.88 11.80 -6.19
CA ASP A 72 -21.17 12.10 -6.82
C ASP A 72 -21.12 13.40 -7.66
N LEU A 73 -20.43 14.42 -7.16
CA LEU A 73 -20.29 15.71 -7.85
C LEU A 73 -19.35 15.62 -9.05
N GLN A 74 -18.26 14.89 -8.90
CA GLN A 74 -17.27 14.65 -9.94
C GLN A 74 -16.85 13.18 -9.89
N GLN A 75 -17.27 12.44 -10.92
CA GLN A 75 -17.21 10.99 -11.00
C GLN A 75 -15.97 10.37 -10.34
N ASN A 76 -16.18 9.74 -9.18
CA ASN A 76 -15.18 9.00 -8.39
C ASN A 76 -13.92 9.81 -7.97
N VAL A 77 -13.95 11.14 -8.01
CA VAL A 77 -12.76 11.95 -7.74
C VAL A 77 -12.22 11.75 -6.32
N GLY A 78 -13.08 11.52 -5.34
CA GLY A 78 -12.68 11.19 -3.97
C GLY A 78 -11.90 9.88 -3.90
N VAL A 79 -12.35 8.84 -4.64
CA VAL A 79 -11.61 7.58 -4.77
C VAL A 79 -10.23 7.80 -5.39
N TYR A 80 -10.15 8.58 -6.47
CA TYR A 80 -8.88 8.85 -7.16
C TYR A 80 -7.91 9.64 -6.28
N SER A 81 -8.41 10.62 -5.52
CA SER A 81 -7.62 11.39 -4.56
C SER A 81 -7.08 10.53 -3.42
N VAL A 82 -7.90 9.63 -2.86
CA VAL A 82 -7.42 8.68 -1.85
C VAL A 82 -6.38 7.73 -2.42
N ALA A 83 -6.56 7.26 -3.66
CA ALA A 83 -5.59 6.38 -4.32
C ALA A 83 -4.23 7.08 -4.48
N ARG A 84 -4.25 8.35 -4.90
CA ARG A 84 -3.03 9.16 -5.00
C ARG A 84 -2.32 9.32 -3.66
N GLN A 85 -3.06 9.67 -2.61
CA GLN A 85 -2.50 9.81 -1.26
C GLN A 85 -1.98 8.48 -0.70
N PHE A 86 -2.66 7.36 -0.97
CA PHE A 86 -2.19 6.04 -0.60
C PHE A 86 -0.85 5.67 -1.26
N LEU A 87 -0.72 5.90 -2.58
CA LEU A 87 0.53 5.64 -3.28
C LEU A 87 1.66 6.54 -2.78
N LEU A 88 1.36 7.80 -2.45
CA LEU A 88 2.33 8.72 -1.83
C LEU A 88 2.74 8.27 -0.42
N LEU A 89 1.79 7.81 0.39
CA LEU A 89 2.05 7.26 1.72
C LEU A 89 3.04 6.10 1.62
N LEU A 90 2.77 5.10 0.77
CA LEU A 90 3.67 3.95 0.59
C LEU A 90 5.04 4.37 0.06
N LYS A 91 5.09 5.35 -0.85
CA LYS A 91 6.34 5.86 -1.41
C LYS A 91 7.23 6.56 -0.37
N TYR A 92 6.63 7.25 0.60
CA TYR A 92 7.35 8.10 1.55
C TYR A 92 7.39 7.55 2.98
N ILE A 93 6.87 6.35 3.22
CA ILE A 93 6.97 5.70 4.51
C ILE A 93 8.44 5.43 4.82
N SER A 94 8.91 5.95 5.97
CA SER A 94 10.31 5.76 6.38
C SER A 94 10.63 4.28 6.52
N GLY A 95 11.67 3.82 5.83
CA GLY A 95 12.09 2.41 5.83
C GLY A 95 11.33 1.51 4.85
N GLY A 96 10.18 1.93 4.29
CA GLY A 96 9.37 1.09 3.40
C GLY A 96 8.57 0.00 4.14
N ILE A 97 7.65 -0.65 3.44
CA ILE A 97 6.90 -1.80 3.98
C ILE A 97 7.82 -3.00 4.14
N ILE A 98 8.62 -3.31 3.11
CA ILE A 98 9.75 -4.24 3.19
C ILE A 98 11.05 -3.42 3.11
N PRO A 99 11.75 -3.24 4.23
CA PRO A 99 13.00 -2.49 4.27
C PRO A 99 14.14 -3.10 3.45
N VAL A 100 15.07 -2.24 3.06
CA VAL A 100 16.20 -2.55 2.14
C VAL A 100 17.09 -3.66 2.71
N GLU A 101 17.25 -3.71 4.02
CA GLU A 101 18.03 -4.72 4.75
C GLU A 101 17.51 -6.14 4.52
N TYR A 102 16.23 -6.32 4.18
CA TYR A 102 15.64 -7.62 3.88
C TYR A 102 15.66 -7.98 2.39
N HIS A 103 16.21 -7.13 1.52
CA HIS A 103 16.26 -7.37 0.08
C HIS A 103 16.97 -8.70 -0.28
N TYR A 104 17.92 -9.16 0.53
CA TYR A 104 18.58 -10.45 0.31
C TYR A 104 17.63 -11.65 0.46
N LEU A 105 16.59 -11.55 1.28
CA LEU A 105 15.57 -12.60 1.44
C LEU A 105 14.69 -12.69 0.20
N ILE A 106 14.33 -11.54 -0.38
CA ILE A 106 13.55 -11.49 -1.62
C ILE A 106 14.27 -12.22 -2.77
N LEU A 107 15.60 -12.09 -2.84
CA LEU A 107 16.41 -12.78 -3.83
C LEU A 107 16.45 -14.31 -3.66
N ARG A 108 16.03 -14.85 -2.51
CA ARG A 108 15.91 -16.30 -2.26
C ARG A 108 14.59 -16.87 -2.79
N GLY A 109 13.69 -16.06 -3.36
CA GLY A 109 12.42 -16.51 -3.92
C GLY A 109 11.48 -17.08 -2.85
N ALA A 110 10.89 -18.25 -3.11
CA ALA A 110 9.85 -18.84 -2.22
C ALA A 110 10.35 -19.06 -0.79
N GLY A 111 11.55 -19.63 -0.62
CA GLY A 111 12.13 -19.85 0.72
C GLY A 111 12.48 -18.56 1.46
N GLY A 112 12.47 -17.42 0.77
CA GLY A 112 12.66 -16.11 1.37
C GLY A 112 11.39 -15.50 1.97
N VAL A 113 10.19 -15.98 1.59
CA VAL A 113 8.91 -15.41 2.03
C VAL A 113 8.71 -15.63 3.52
N ASN A 114 8.72 -16.88 3.99
CA ASN A 114 8.52 -17.18 5.41
C ASN A 114 9.60 -16.55 6.28
N ALA A 115 10.86 -16.64 5.85
CA ALA A 115 11.98 -16.00 6.55
C ALA A 115 11.81 -14.47 6.62
N LEU A 116 11.22 -13.83 5.60
CA LEU A 116 10.91 -12.41 5.63
C LEU A 116 9.83 -12.11 6.66
N LEU A 117 8.70 -12.84 6.61
CA LEU A 117 7.58 -12.62 7.52
C LEU A 117 7.99 -12.82 8.98
N GLU A 118 8.85 -13.80 9.27
CA GLU A 118 9.41 -14.04 10.60
C GLU A 118 10.40 -12.95 11.06
N SER A 119 11.03 -12.23 10.13
CA SER A 119 12.09 -11.25 10.44
C SER A 119 11.61 -9.80 10.47
N LEU A 120 10.46 -9.50 9.85
CA LEU A 120 9.87 -8.18 9.84
C LEU A 120 9.28 -7.82 11.21
N SER A 121 9.20 -6.53 11.52
CA SER A 121 8.45 -6.08 12.69
C SER A 121 6.98 -6.48 12.55
N GLY A 122 6.29 -6.68 13.67
CA GLY A 122 4.86 -7.05 13.64
C GLY A 122 4.01 -6.06 12.84
N ILE A 123 4.34 -4.77 12.89
CA ILE A 123 3.57 -3.77 12.14
C ILE A 123 3.89 -3.80 10.63
N ASN A 124 5.14 -4.04 10.26
CA ASN A 124 5.52 -4.21 8.86
C ASN A 124 4.85 -5.46 8.26
N VAL A 125 4.84 -6.58 8.97
CA VAL A 125 4.16 -7.82 8.55
C VAL A 125 2.67 -7.56 8.35
N ASN A 126 2.03 -6.93 9.33
CA ASN A 126 0.61 -6.65 9.28
C ASN A 126 0.27 -5.74 8.09
N ALA A 127 0.99 -4.63 7.92
CA ALA A 127 0.79 -3.75 6.78
C ALA A 127 0.99 -4.47 5.44
N LEU A 128 2.04 -5.29 5.34
CA LEU A 128 2.32 -6.09 4.15
C LEU A 128 1.16 -7.05 3.83
N LEU A 129 0.76 -7.88 4.78
CA LEU A 129 -0.32 -8.86 4.58
C LEU A 129 -1.66 -8.18 4.29
N TYR A 130 -1.92 -7.03 4.90
CA TYR A 130 -3.13 -6.27 4.65
C TYR A 130 -3.22 -5.77 3.21
N ILE A 131 -2.15 -5.12 2.74
CA ILE A 131 -2.07 -4.61 1.37
C ILE A 131 -2.10 -5.77 0.37
N VAL A 132 -1.30 -6.81 0.59
CA VAL A 132 -1.22 -7.97 -0.30
C VAL A 132 -2.56 -8.70 -0.39
N GLY A 133 -3.23 -8.97 0.73
CA GLY A 133 -4.54 -9.64 0.73
C GLY A 133 -5.60 -8.85 -0.04
N ARG A 134 -5.53 -7.51 0.01
CA ARG A 134 -6.42 -6.62 -0.75
C ARG A 134 -6.06 -6.62 -2.24
N LEU A 135 -4.77 -6.62 -2.60
CA LEU A 135 -4.32 -6.78 -3.99
C LEU A 135 -4.74 -8.13 -4.60
N ALA A 136 -4.67 -9.23 -3.85
CA ALA A 136 -5.13 -10.54 -4.30
C ALA A 136 -6.62 -10.51 -4.66
N ARG A 137 -7.46 -9.94 -3.78
CA ARG A 137 -8.90 -9.76 -4.04
C ARG A 137 -9.18 -8.85 -5.25
N ALA A 138 -8.36 -7.84 -5.47
CA ALA A 138 -8.46 -6.98 -6.64
C ALA A 138 -8.18 -7.74 -7.95
N ILE A 139 -7.22 -8.66 -7.94
CA ILE A 139 -6.92 -9.54 -9.07
C ILE A 139 -8.07 -10.51 -9.33
N GLU A 140 -8.62 -11.12 -8.27
CA GLU A 140 -9.80 -11.99 -8.36
C GLU A 140 -11.02 -11.26 -8.94
N ALA A 141 -11.18 -9.97 -8.62
CA ALA A 141 -12.21 -9.10 -9.18
C ALA A 141 -11.96 -8.67 -10.63
N GLY A 142 -10.84 -9.10 -11.24
CA GLY A 142 -10.53 -8.87 -12.65
C GLY A 142 -9.55 -7.72 -12.94
N ILE A 143 -8.96 -7.07 -11.93
CA ILE A 143 -7.89 -6.11 -12.17
C ILE A 143 -6.67 -6.84 -12.72
N ASN A 144 -6.04 -6.25 -13.74
CA ASN A 144 -4.84 -6.80 -14.35
C ASN A 144 -3.68 -6.91 -13.34
N GLU A 145 -3.33 -8.14 -12.97
CA GLU A 145 -2.22 -8.48 -12.05
C GLU A 145 -0.91 -7.79 -12.44
N ARG A 146 -0.53 -7.85 -13.72
CA ARG A 146 0.73 -7.25 -14.18
C ARG A 146 0.79 -5.74 -13.92
N ARG A 147 -0.32 -5.02 -14.16
CA ARG A 147 -0.41 -3.59 -13.87
C ARG A 147 -0.33 -3.29 -12.38
N LEU A 148 -0.99 -4.09 -11.53
CA LEU A 148 -0.88 -3.93 -10.07
C LEU A 148 0.56 -4.15 -9.59
N LEU A 149 1.22 -5.20 -10.07
CA LEU A 149 2.62 -5.47 -9.75
C LEU A 149 3.55 -4.36 -10.25
N ASP A 150 3.27 -3.76 -11.42
CA ASP A 150 4.04 -2.63 -11.95
C ASP A 150 4.00 -1.40 -11.01
N ILE A 151 2.87 -1.20 -10.30
CA ILE A 151 2.65 -0.09 -9.36
C ILE A 151 3.22 -0.42 -7.97
N PHE A 152 2.82 -1.56 -7.41
CA PHE A 152 3.05 -1.86 -5.99
C PHE A 152 4.41 -2.48 -5.69
N GLU A 153 5.06 -3.17 -6.64
CA GLU A 153 6.38 -3.75 -6.42
C GLU A 153 7.41 -2.72 -5.90
N PRO A 154 7.63 -1.56 -6.55
CA PRO A 154 8.59 -0.57 -6.06
C PRO A 154 8.13 0.22 -4.83
N LEU A 155 6.84 0.13 -4.46
CA LEU A 155 6.27 0.81 -3.29
C LEU A 155 6.31 -0.06 -2.03
N ILE A 156 6.13 -1.37 -2.19
CA ILE A 156 6.17 -2.33 -1.09
C ILE A 156 7.63 -2.74 -0.80
N ILE A 157 8.43 -2.96 -1.85
CA ILE A 157 9.80 -3.45 -1.72
C ILE A 157 10.79 -2.31 -1.91
N ALA A 158 11.45 -1.91 -0.82
CA ALA A 158 12.49 -0.89 -0.91
C ALA A 158 13.72 -1.41 -1.65
N ILE A 159 14.20 -0.65 -2.64
CA ILE A 159 15.30 -1.06 -3.53
C ILE A 159 16.62 -0.45 -3.03
N PRO A 160 17.68 -1.26 -2.81
CA PRO A 160 19.00 -0.74 -2.51
C PRO A 160 19.54 0.12 -3.66
N ARG A 161 20.13 1.27 -3.34
CA ARG A 161 20.75 2.18 -4.34
C ARG A 161 21.75 1.42 -5.22
N GLY A 162 21.62 1.57 -6.54
CA GLY A 162 22.52 0.96 -7.52
C GLY A 162 22.34 -0.55 -7.75
N LYS A 163 21.34 -1.20 -7.14
CA LYS A 163 21.06 -2.64 -7.32
C LYS A 163 19.79 -2.95 -8.12
N ASP A 164 19.28 -1.99 -8.88
CA ASP A 164 18.09 -2.17 -9.71
C ASP A 164 18.46 -2.65 -11.11
N SER A 165 18.54 -3.97 -11.27
CA SER A 165 18.69 -4.63 -12.57
C SER A 165 17.38 -5.28 -13.01
N SER A 166 17.19 -5.51 -14.31
CA SER A 166 16.02 -6.23 -14.85
C SER A 166 15.82 -7.59 -14.17
N ARG A 167 16.92 -8.29 -13.83
CA ARG A 167 16.88 -9.56 -13.08
C ARG A 167 16.38 -9.36 -11.65
N SER A 168 16.87 -8.34 -10.95
CA SER A 168 16.42 -8.00 -9.60
C SER A 168 14.92 -7.69 -9.59
N LYS A 169 14.47 -6.88 -10.57
CA LYS A 169 13.05 -6.55 -10.75
C LYS A 169 12.17 -7.78 -10.99
N ALA A 170 12.62 -8.72 -11.83
CA ALA A 170 11.91 -9.97 -12.05
C ALA A 170 11.77 -10.80 -10.77
N LEU A 171 12.84 -10.93 -9.98
CA LEU A 171 12.81 -11.65 -8.71
C LEU A 171 11.87 -11.01 -7.67
N ARG A 172 11.87 -9.67 -7.57
CA ARG A 172 10.95 -8.94 -6.68
C ARG A 172 9.49 -9.12 -7.07
N ARG A 173 9.19 -9.15 -8.38
CA ARG A 173 7.84 -9.45 -8.88
C ARG A 173 7.42 -10.87 -8.57
N ASP A 174 8.29 -11.85 -8.83
CA ASP A 174 8.01 -13.25 -8.52
C ASP A 174 7.81 -13.47 -7.02
N PHE A 175 8.54 -12.73 -6.18
CA PHE A 175 8.35 -12.72 -4.74
C PHE A 175 6.97 -12.17 -4.35
N LEU A 176 6.58 -11.01 -4.88
CA LEU A 176 5.29 -10.41 -4.58
C LEU A 176 4.11 -11.26 -5.10
N LYS A 177 4.28 -11.92 -6.26
CA LYS A 177 3.31 -12.89 -6.79
C LYS A 177 3.06 -14.05 -5.84
N LYS A 178 4.11 -14.57 -5.21
CA LYS A 178 3.96 -15.64 -4.22
C LYS A 178 3.21 -15.15 -3.00
N LEU A 179 3.52 -13.94 -2.51
CA LEU A 179 2.75 -13.34 -1.42
C LEU A 179 1.25 -13.17 -1.77
N LEU A 180 0.91 -12.92 -3.04
CA LEU A 180 -0.47 -12.82 -3.51
C LEU A 180 -1.17 -14.18 -3.65
N ASP A 181 -0.41 -15.30 -3.60
CA ASP A 181 -0.97 -16.64 -3.68
C ASP A 181 -1.61 -17.01 -2.33
N PRO A 182 -2.92 -17.33 -2.27
CA PRO A 182 -3.61 -17.68 -1.03
C PRO A 182 -3.09 -18.99 -0.39
N SER A 183 -2.26 -19.77 -1.08
CA SER A 183 -1.58 -20.95 -0.53
C SER A 183 -0.28 -20.64 0.24
N THR A 184 0.15 -19.38 0.24
CA THR A 184 1.28 -18.94 1.06
C THR A 184 0.84 -18.83 2.53
N PRO A 185 1.55 -19.49 3.46
CA PRO A 185 1.18 -19.58 4.88
C PRO A 185 1.20 -18.24 5.61
#